data_AF-A0A1H3RF39-F1
#
_entry.id   AF-A0A1H3RF39-F1
#
_cell.length_a   1.000
_cell.length_b   1.000
_cell.length_c   1.000
_cell.angle_alpha   90.00
_cell.angle_beta   90.00
_cell.angle_gamma   90.00
#
_symmetry.space_group_name_H-M   'P 1'
#
loop_
_entity.id
_entity.type
_entity.pdbx_description
1 polymer ?
#
loop_
_entity_poly.entity_id
_entity_poly.type
_entity_poly.pdbx_seq_one_letter_code
_entity_poly.pdbx_strand_id
1 'polypeptide(L)'
;MIEVLSARAFWCASDEKILWCHPIAPVSTHYVLYQVPGLDEWGDKRWTAGKVLGGIASGVVGTAMEVLSPTEGDSYNTPSVQQAVVSGRDRDCLAASHLGHWQASGVNTKGGSREFVWVLTSHRLGMLEFAKGKSDDAGLLGGLKKKIGGSAGQDDAGGRHRSVQLPGLVVHAEFPRNIISNIDVAQYKVKGQAGKYLRVTLADGSAIDLTFPGNGSHGGHKIDRLLAMSFGRE
;
A
#
# COMPACT_ATOMS: atom_id res chain seq x y z
N MET A 1 -10.05 -14.58 -3.42
CA MET A 1 -9.62 -13.18 -3.51
C MET A 1 -10.09 -12.64 -4.86
N ILE A 2 -11.24 -11.98 -4.88
CA ILE A 2 -11.85 -11.44 -6.10
C ILE A 2 -11.07 -10.21 -6.61
N GLU A 3 -10.30 -9.58 -5.73
CA GLU A 3 -9.44 -8.43 -5.93
C GLU A 3 -8.33 -8.73 -6.94
N VAL A 4 -7.73 -9.92 -6.88
CA VAL A 4 -6.72 -10.38 -7.87
C VAL A 4 -7.33 -10.47 -9.26
N LEU A 5 -8.56 -10.99 -9.37
CA LEU A 5 -9.27 -11.11 -10.63
C LEU A 5 -9.65 -9.72 -11.18
N SER A 6 -10.10 -8.80 -10.32
CA SER A 6 -10.37 -7.41 -10.68
C SER A 6 -9.11 -6.68 -11.14
N ALA A 7 -8.01 -6.77 -10.40
CA ALA A 7 -6.73 -6.17 -10.79
C ALA A 7 -6.28 -6.70 -12.15
N ARG A 8 -6.36 -8.03 -12.36
CA ARG A 8 -6.04 -8.66 -13.64
C ARG A 8 -6.95 -8.22 -14.78
N ALA A 9 -8.24 -8.00 -14.53
CA ALA A 9 -9.22 -7.66 -15.56
C ALA A 9 -9.17 -6.19 -16.00
N PHE A 10 -8.91 -5.28 -15.05
CA PHE A 10 -9.10 -3.84 -15.22
C PHE A 10 -7.83 -3.00 -15.10
N TRP A 11 -6.78 -3.50 -14.45
CA TRP A 11 -5.55 -2.73 -14.22
C TRP A 11 -4.34 -3.31 -14.95
N CYS A 12 -4.13 -4.63 -14.88
CA CYS A 12 -2.97 -5.28 -15.48
C CYS A 12 -3.06 -5.35 -17.02
N ALA A 13 -1.90 -5.20 -17.67
CA ALA A 13 -1.74 -5.60 -19.07
C ALA A 13 -1.85 -7.13 -19.24
N SER A 14 -2.08 -7.60 -20.46
CA SER A 14 -2.29 -9.03 -20.74
C SER A 14 -1.08 -9.91 -20.40
N ASP A 15 0.14 -9.37 -20.56
CA ASP A 15 1.41 -10.01 -20.26
C ASP A 15 1.90 -9.78 -18.82
N GLU A 16 1.29 -8.84 -18.10
CA GLU A 16 1.70 -8.41 -16.76
C GLU A 16 1.32 -9.42 -15.67
N LYS A 17 2.31 -10.09 -15.07
CA LYS A 17 2.06 -11.08 -14.01
C LYS A 17 1.91 -10.40 -12.65
N ILE A 18 0.86 -10.73 -11.91
CA ILE A 18 0.72 -10.33 -10.50
C ILE A 18 1.64 -11.23 -9.68
N LEU A 19 2.55 -10.64 -8.91
CA LEU A 19 3.49 -11.34 -8.03
C LEU A 19 2.89 -11.53 -6.65
N TRP A 20 2.30 -10.47 -6.08
CA TRP A 20 1.56 -10.56 -4.83
C TRP A 20 0.54 -9.44 -4.68
N CYS A 21 -0.44 -9.68 -3.81
CA CYS A 21 -1.42 -8.70 -3.34
C CYS A 21 -1.36 -8.64 -1.81
N HIS A 22 -1.18 -7.44 -1.26
CA HIS A 22 -1.08 -7.18 0.16
C HIS A 22 -2.22 -6.23 0.59
N PRO A 23 -3.28 -6.75 1.23
CA PRO A 23 -4.39 -5.92 1.67
C PRO A 23 -3.96 -5.03 2.84
N ILE A 24 -4.44 -3.78 2.80
CA ILE A 24 -4.28 -2.79 3.87
C ILE A 24 -5.61 -2.69 4.60
N ALA A 25 -5.64 -3.14 5.85
CA ALA A 25 -6.77 -2.87 6.73
C ALA A 25 -6.57 -1.49 7.40
N PRO A 26 -7.63 -0.67 7.52
CA PRO A 26 -7.55 0.52 8.34
C PRO A 26 -7.32 0.08 9.79
N VAL A 27 -6.19 0.48 10.35
CA VAL A 27 -5.88 0.22 11.76
C VAL A 27 -6.31 1.41 12.64
N SER A 28 -6.38 2.60 12.04
CA SER A 28 -7.00 3.82 12.57
C SER A 28 -7.78 4.54 11.46
N THR A 29 -8.03 5.85 11.62
CA THR A 29 -8.55 6.70 10.54
C THR A 29 -7.61 6.84 9.34
N HIS A 30 -6.38 6.30 9.42
CA HIS A 30 -5.33 6.44 8.40
C HIS A 30 -4.73 5.11 7.95
N TYR A 31 -4.36 5.04 6.68
CA TYR A 31 -3.81 3.84 6.03
C TYR A 31 -2.28 3.86 5.92
N VAL A 32 -1.68 5.04 5.72
CA VAL A 32 -0.24 5.20 5.50
C VAL A 32 0.34 6.25 6.46
N LEU A 33 1.49 5.93 7.05
CA LEU A 33 2.32 6.87 7.81
C LEU A 33 3.43 7.45 6.95
N TYR A 34 3.82 8.69 7.22
CA TYR A 34 4.92 9.38 6.54
C TYR A 34 6.07 9.68 7.51
N GLN A 35 7.27 9.24 7.13
CA GLN A 35 8.56 9.56 7.75
C GLN A 35 9.40 10.32 6.73
N VAL A 36 8.90 11.48 6.32
CA VAL A 36 9.49 12.31 5.27
C VAL A 36 9.67 13.73 5.78
N PRO A 37 10.89 14.29 5.78
CA PRO A 37 11.11 15.69 6.15
C PRO A 37 10.25 16.65 5.33
N GLY A 38 9.59 17.59 6.02
CA GLY A 38 8.66 18.55 5.42
C GLY A 38 7.20 18.11 5.37
N LEU A 39 6.91 16.84 5.65
CA LEU A 39 5.56 16.31 5.86
C LEU A 39 5.35 16.00 7.35
N ASP A 40 4.10 16.01 7.79
CA ASP A 40 3.72 15.41 9.06
C ASP A 40 3.57 13.89 8.93
N GLU A 41 3.20 13.22 10.03
CA GLU A 41 3.08 11.76 10.03
C GLU A 41 1.93 11.23 9.16
N TRP A 42 1.02 12.10 8.71
CA TRP A 42 -0.13 11.78 7.88
C TRP A 42 0.04 12.19 6.42
N GLY A 43 1.14 12.90 6.12
CA GLY A 43 1.51 13.33 4.79
C GLY A 43 1.12 14.77 4.48
N ASP A 44 0.56 15.51 5.43
CA ASP A 44 0.24 16.92 5.25
C ASP A 44 1.51 17.78 5.31
N LYS A 45 1.52 18.87 4.55
CA LYS A 45 2.65 19.81 4.56
C LYS A 45 2.79 20.41 5.95
N ARG A 46 3.95 20.23 6.58
CA ARG A 46 4.27 20.98 7.80
C ARG A 46 4.44 22.45 7.43
N TRP A 47 3.49 23.28 7.83
CA TRP A 47 3.68 24.73 7.80
C TRP A 47 4.67 25.09 8.90
N THR A 48 5.97 25.07 8.57
CA THR A 48 6.99 25.67 9.44
C THR A 48 6.87 27.19 9.31
N ALA A 49 5.89 27.77 10.03
CA ALA A 49 5.90 29.19 10.34
C ALA A 49 7.15 29.48 11.17
N GLY A 50 8.23 29.89 10.50
CA GLY A 50 9.32 30.67 11.08
C GLY A 50 9.83 30.26 12.46
N LYS A 51 10.15 28.98 12.69
CA LYS A 51 11.03 28.57 13.79
C LYS A 51 11.95 27.44 13.34
N VAL A 52 13.13 27.84 12.88
CA VAL A 52 14.35 27.06 13.06
C VAL A 52 14.53 26.89 14.57
N LEU A 53 14.06 25.76 15.10
CA LEU A 53 14.47 25.26 16.41
C LEU A 53 15.62 24.29 16.13
N GLY A 54 16.80 24.69 16.59
CA GLY A 54 18.08 24.12 16.22
C GLY A 54 18.35 22.68 16.65
N GLY A 55 19.40 22.12 16.03
CA GLY A 55 19.97 20.80 16.27
C GLY A 55 19.28 19.74 15.39
N ILE A 56 19.93 19.05 14.46
CA ILE A 56 21.27 18.49 14.48
C ILE A 56 21.85 18.60 13.06
N ALA A 57 22.97 19.31 12.93
CA ALA A 57 23.89 19.16 11.81
C ALA A 57 25.03 18.27 12.28
N SER A 58 25.15 17.06 11.72
CA SER A 58 26.43 16.42 11.38
C SER A 58 26.14 15.03 10.81
N GLY A 59 26.68 14.74 9.64
CA GLY A 59 26.52 13.44 8.99
C GLY A 59 27.28 12.34 9.70
N VAL A 60 26.68 11.15 9.77
CA VAL A 60 27.40 9.87 9.80
C VAL A 60 26.58 8.85 9.01
N VAL A 61 27.31 8.14 8.15
CA VAL A 61 26.94 6.97 7.37
C VAL A 61 26.44 5.84 8.26
N GLY A 62 25.37 5.15 7.86
CA GLY A 62 25.06 3.81 8.35
C GLY A 62 23.81 3.69 9.22
N THR A 63 22.74 3.17 8.62
CA THR A 63 21.79 2.23 9.23
C THR A 63 21.48 2.40 10.72
N ALA A 64 20.62 3.36 11.06
CA ALA A 64 19.72 3.26 12.20
C ALA A 64 18.53 4.21 11.97
N MET A 65 17.43 3.68 11.43
CA MET A 65 16.13 4.37 11.48
C MET A 65 15.63 4.30 12.93
N GLU A 66 16.12 5.18 13.78
CA GLU A 66 15.43 5.54 15.02
C GLU A 66 14.70 6.86 14.79
N VAL A 67 13.41 6.76 14.46
CA VAL A 67 12.55 7.92 14.20
C VAL A 67 11.29 7.81 15.06
N LEU A 68 11.23 8.73 16.04
CA LEU A 68 10.11 9.18 16.89
C LEU A 68 9.68 8.27 18.06
N SER A 69 10.28 8.51 19.22
CA SER A 69 9.66 8.23 20.54
C SER A 69 8.75 9.39 20.94
N PRO A 70 7.44 9.17 21.19
CA PRO A 70 6.68 10.03 22.07
C PRO A 70 6.99 9.63 23.53
N THR A 71 7.07 10.65 24.38
CA THR A 71 7.22 10.60 25.82
C THR A 71 6.26 9.61 26.49
N GLU A 72 6.76 8.90 27.50
CA GLU A 72 5.99 8.01 28.38
C GLU A 72 4.78 8.73 28.96
N GLY A 73 3.59 8.20 28.65
CA GLY A 73 2.33 8.55 29.28
C GLY A 73 1.46 7.30 29.27
N ASP A 74 1.24 6.74 30.47
CA ASP A 74 0.40 5.57 30.71
C ASP A 74 -0.95 5.68 30.02
N SER A 75 -1.19 4.79 29.06
CA SER A 75 -2.48 4.60 28.41
C SER A 75 -2.50 3.21 27.79
N TYR A 76 -3.37 2.34 28.33
CA TYR A 76 -3.66 0.98 27.86
C TYR A 76 -4.40 0.95 26.51
N ASN A 77 -3.96 1.74 25.54
CA ASN A 77 -4.38 1.66 24.14
C ASN A 77 -3.12 1.39 23.32
N THR A 78 -2.79 0.11 23.12
CA THR A 78 -1.68 -0.30 22.26
C THR A 78 -1.89 0.31 20.88
N PRO A 79 -1.08 1.31 20.45
CA PRO A 79 -1.31 1.96 19.18
C PRO A 79 -1.11 0.92 18.09
N SER A 80 -2.09 0.76 17.23
CA SER A 80 -2.05 -0.27 16.21
C SER A 80 -1.11 0.16 15.08
N VAL A 81 -0.06 -0.60 14.79
CA VAL A 81 0.92 -0.27 13.73
C VAL A 81 0.20 -0.16 12.39
N GLN A 82 0.34 0.99 11.72
CA GLN A 82 -0.11 1.16 10.35
C GLN A 82 0.63 0.18 9.43
N GLN A 83 -0.12 -0.42 8.51
CA GLN A 83 0.40 -1.49 7.64
C GLN A 83 1.30 -0.97 6.51
N ALA A 84 1.37 0.35 6.31
CA ALA A 84 2.24 0.98 5.33
C ALA A 84 2.94 2.23 5.92
N VAL A 85 4.25 2.33 5.71
CA VAL A 85 5.08 3.48 6.08
C VAL A 85 5.84 3.96 4.85
N VAL A 86 5.79 5.26 4.58
CA VAL A 86 6.53 5.91 3.50
C VAL A 86 7.68 6.71 4.10
N SER A 87 8.90 6.53 3.57
CA SER A 87 10.09 7.24 4.04
C SER A 87 10.90 7.82 2.88
N GLY A 88 11.62 8.91 3.14
CA GLY A 88 12.38 9.62 2.11
C GLY A 88 13.17 10.80 2.68
N ARG A 89 14.08 11.36 1.89
CA ARG A 89 14.97 12.47 2.31
C ARG A 89 14.29 13.83 2.31
N ASP A 90 13.31 14.02 1.42
CA ASP A 90 12.55 15.26 1.29
C ASP A 90 11.12 14.96 0.80
N ARG A 91 10.24 15.95 0.89
CA ARG A 91 8.83 15.83 0.52
C ARG A 91 8.59 15.53 -0.96
N ASP A 92 9.56 15.82 -1.82
CA ASP A 92 9.48 15.68 -3.27
C ASP A 92 10.07 14.34 -3.74
N CYS A 93 10.50 13.48 -2.80
CA CYS A 93 10.97 12.13 -3.09
C CYS A 93 9.90 11.28 -3.81
N LEU A 94 10.35 10.29 -4.57
CA LEU A 94 9.51 9.45 -5.42
C LEU A 94 8.37 8.79 -4.65
N ALA A 95 8.65 8.24 -3.46
CA ALA A 95 7.63 7.56 -2.66
C ALA A 95 6.49 8.50 -2.24
N ALA A 96 6.83 9.71 -1.77
CA ALA A 96 5.85 10.71 -1.36
C ALA A 96 5.13 11.34 -2.57
N SER A 97 5.87 11.70 -3.62
CA SER A 97 5.35 12.34 -4.83
C SER A 97 4.31 11.49 -5.55
N HIS A 98 4.58 10.19 -5.74
CA HIS A 98 3.64 9.26 -6.37
C HIS A 98 2.37 9.02 -5.53
N LEU A 99 2.44 9.22 -4.21
CA LEU A 99 1.28 9.20 -3.31
C LEU A 99 0.64 10.59 -3.14
N GLY A 100 1.20 11.64 -3.75
CA GLY A 100 0.74 13.02 -3.56
C GLY A 100 -0.71 13.25 -3.99
N HIS A 101 -1.15 12.61 -5.08
CA HIS A 101 -2.55 12.67 -5.50
C HIS A 101 -3.48 12.00 -4.49
N TRP A 102 -3.09 10.83 -4.00
CA TRP A 102 -3.82 10.11 -2.96
C TRP A 102 -3.91 10.91 -1.66
N GLN A 103 -2.81 11.55 -1.24
CA GLN A 103 -2.81 12.45 -0.08
C GLN A 103 -3.78 13.62 -0.29
N ALA A 104 -3.66 14.32 -1.42
CA ALA A 104 -4.47 15.50 -1.73
C ALA A 104 -5.98 15.19 -1.81
N SER A 105 -6.36 13.96 -2.13
CA SER A 105 -7.76 13.51 -2.17
C SER A 105 -8.44 13.44 -0.79
N GLY A 106 -7.64 13.52 0.29
CA GLY A 106 -8.09 13.31 1.66
C GLY A 106 -8.58 11.88 1.93
N VAL A 107 -8.37 10.93 1.02
CA VAL A 107 -8.81 9.55 1.19
C VAL A 107 -8.07 8.85 2.33
N ASN A 108 -6.83 9.26 2.62
CA ASN A 108 -6.09 8.76 3.78
C ASN A 108 -6.78 9.06 5.11
N THR A 109 -7.63 10.10 5.19
CA THR A 109 -8.24 10.55 6.46
C THR A 109 -9.74 10.24 6.55
N LYS A 110 -10.35 9.81 5.44
CA LYS A 110 -11.78 9.46 5.38
C LYS A 110 -12.01 8.09 6.00
N GLY A 111 -12.45 8.08 7.26
CA GLY A 111 -12.95 6.88 7.91
C GLY A 111 -14.04 6.19 7.08
N GLY A 112 -13.99 4.86 6.99
CA GLY A 112 -14.93 4.05 6.22
C GLY A 112 -14.37 2.67 5.89
N SER A 113 -15.24 1.74 5.49
CA SER A 113 -14.83 0.37 5.09
C SER A 113 -14.31 0.33 3.66
N ARG A 114 -13.25 1.09 3.36
CA ARG A 114 -12.55 1.02 2.07
C ARG A 114 -11.52 -0.10 2.14
N GLU A 115 -11.36 -0.81 1.03
CA GLU A 115 -10.41 -1.91 0.91
C GLU A 115 -9.30 -1.48 -0.03
N PHE A 116 -8.16 -1.08 0.56
CA PHE A 116 -6.95 -0.79 -0.19
C PHE A 116 -6.06 -2.02 -0.26
N VAL A 117 -5.41 -2.22 -1.40
CA VAL A 117 -4.48 -3.32 -1.61
C VAL A 117 -3.26 -2.80 -2.35
N TRP A 118 -2.07 -3.11 -1.82
CA TRP A 118 -0.84 -3.00 -2.58
C TRP A 118 -0.68 -4.21 -3.48
N VAL A 119 -0.46 -4.00 -4.77
CA VAL A 119 -0.26 -5.08 -5.74
C VAL A 119 1.06 -4.87 -6.45
N LEU A 120 1.97 -5.84 -6.31
CA LEU A 120 3.19 -5.89 -7.10
C LEU A 120 2.98 -6.78 -8.31
N THR A 121 3.38 -6.27 -9.47
CA THR A 121 3.40 -7.00 -10.73
C THR A 121 4.81 -7.09 -11.31
N SER A 122 4.94 -7.78 -12.45
CA SER A 122 6.16 -7.74 -13.26
C SER A 122 6.50 -6.34 -13.77
N HIS A 123 5.53 -5.42 -13.87
CA HIS A 123 5.71 -4.10 -14.51
C HIS A 123 5.67 -2.93 -13.53
N ARG A 124 5.05 -3.07 -12.36
CA ARG A 124 4.83 -1.96 -11.41
C ARG A 124 4.35 -2.44 -10.04
N LEU A 125 4.48 -1.56 -9.06
CA LEU A 125 3.76 -1.64 -7.79
C LEU A 125 2.61 -0.63 -7.83
N GLY A 126 1.41 -1.01 -7.40
CA GLY A 126 0.25 -0.11 -7.35
C GLY A 126 -0.50 -0.17 -6.04
N MET A 127 -1.10 0.95 -5.64
CA MET A 127 -2.08 1.00 -4.56
C MET A 127 -3.47 1.14 -5.15
N LEU A 128 -4.30 0.11 -4.95
CA LEU A 128 -5.63 0.00 -5.53
C LEU A 128 -6.69 0.09 -4.43
N GLU A 129 -7.79 0.76 -4.72
CA GLU A 129 -9.02 0.72 -3.92
C GLU A 129 -10.07 -0.10 -4.67
N PHE A 130 -10.67 -1.08 -3.99
CA PHE A 130 -11.77 -1.86 -4.56
C PHE A 130 -13.11 -1.32 -4.06
N ALA A 131 -14.05 -1.12 -4.99
CA ALA A 131 -15.40 -0.74 -4.64
C ALA A 131 -16.07 -1.90 -3.88
N LYS A 132 -16.50 -1.64 -2.64
CA LYS A 132 -17.29 -2.61 -1.88
C LYS A 132 -18.61 -2.82 -2.62
N GLY A 133 -18.83 -4.03 -3.11
CA GLY A 133 -20.06 -4.35 -3.82
C GLY A 133 -21.26 -4.08 -2.93
N LYS A 134 -22.03 -3.03 -3.22
CA LYS A 134 -23.43 -3.00 -2.82
C LYS A 134 -24.11 -4.07 -3.67
N SER A 135 -24.56 -5.16 -3.04
CA SER A 135 -25.73 -5.79 -3.62
C SER A 135 -26.84 -4.75 -3.55
N ASP A 136 -27.51 -4.59 -4.67
CA ASP A 136 -28.76 -3.89 -4.83
C ASP A 136 -28.71 -2.37 -5.05
N ASP A 137 -29.19 -2.07 -6.26
CA ASP A 137 -29.83 -0.88 -6.79
C ASP A 137 -29.06 0.41 -7.14
N ALA A 138 -29.30 0.73 -8.42
CA ALA A 138 -29.43 2.05 -9.02
C ALA A 138 -28.17 2.88 -9.27
N GLY A 139 -27.95 3.16 -10.55
CA GLY A 139 -27.21 4.35 -10.97
C GLY A 139 -26.31 4.09 -12.16
N LEU A 140 -26.82 4.36 -13.36
CA LEU A 140 -26.00 4.72 -14.51
C LEU A 140 -24.90 5.68 -14.05
N LEU A 141 -23.63 5.26 -14.08
CA LEU A 141 -22.44 6.05 -14.44
C LEU A 141 -21.18 5.25 -14.05
N GLY A 142 -20.46 4.72 -15.05
CA GLY A 142 -19.01 4.48 -14.94
C GLY A 142 -18.48 3.04 -14.88
N GLY A 143 -19.31 2.01 -14.80
CA GLY A 143 -18.82 0.63 -14.74
C GLY A 143 -18.62 -0.02 -16.11
N LEU A 144 -17.39 -0.06 -16.62
CA LEU A 144 -17.03 -0.91 -17.77
C LEU A 144 -17.21 -2.39 -17.39
N LYS A 145 -18.35 -2.96 -17.78
CA LYS A 145 -18.72 -4.37 -17.58
C LYS A 145 -17.88 -5.26 -18.51
N LYS A 146 -16.69 -5.68 -18.08
CA LYS A 146 -15.89 -6.66 -18.85
C LYS A 146 -16.41 -8.06 -18.53
N LYS A 147 -17.27 -8.60 -19.40
CA LYS A 147 -17.73 -9.99 -19.37
C LYS A 147 -16.55 -10.89 -19.77
N ILE A 148 -16.03 -11.69 -18.85
CA ILE A 148 -15.11 -12.77 -19.19
C ILE A 148 -15.97 -13.96 -19.64
N GLY A 149 -16.27 -14.01 -20.93
CA GLY A 149 -16.90 -15.16 -21.59
C GLY A 149 -15.83 -15.95 -22.32
N GLY A 150 -15.55 -17.16 -21.87
CA GLY A 150 -14.70 -18.10 -22.61
C GLY A 150 -15.44 -18.59 -23.85
N SER A 151 -14.82 -18.43 -25.02
CA SER A 151 -15.24 -19.12 -26.23
C SER A 151 -14.79 -20.59 -26.14
N ALA A 152 -15.75 -21.48 -25.87
CA ALA A 152 -15.66 -22.89 -26.22
C ALA A 152 -17.02 -23.29 -26.80
N GLY A 153 -16.98 -24.06 -27.89
CA GLY A 153 -18.09 -24.33 -28.78
C GLY A 153 -19.36 -24.86 -28.11
N GLN A 154 -20.48 -24.41 -28.66
CA GLN A 154 -21.72 -25.15 -28.91
C GLN A 154 -21.69 -26.64 -28.51
N ASP A 155 -22.34 -26.99 -27.40
CA ASP A 155 -23.54 -27.85 -27.34
C ASP A 155 -23.99 -28.12 -25.89
N ASP A 156 -25.31 -28.25 -25.72
CA ASP A 156 -26.07 -28.76 -24.57
C ASP A 156 -26.19 -27.98 -23.24
N ALA A 157 -27.36 -27.35 -23.13
CA ALA A 157 -28.25 -27.22 -21.97
C ALA A 157 -27.74 -27.66 -20.58
N GLY A 158 -27.63 -26.69 -19.66
CA GLY A 158 -27.88 -26.93 -18.23
C GLY A 158 -26.95 -26.24 -17.24
N GLY A 159 -25.79 -25.74 -17.67
CA GLY A 159 -24.89 -25.00 -16.79
C GLY A 159 -25.22 -23.50 -16.79
N ARG A 160 -25.92 -23.00 -15.77
CA ARG A 160 -26.00 -21.54 -15.53
C ARG A 160 -24.58 -21.02 -15.25
N HIS A 161 -23.86 -20.59 -16.28
CA HIS A 161 -22.65 -19.77 -16.13
C HIS A 161 -23.07 -18.48 -15.44
N ARG A 162 -23.00 -18.44 -14.10
CA ARG A 162 -23.15 -17.20 -13.33
C ARG A 162 -21.99 -16.30 -13.70
N SER A 163 -22.25 -15.27 -14.48
CA SER A 163 -21.29 -14.21 -14.73
C SER A 163 -20.91 -13.59 -13.38
N VAL A 164 -19.67 -13.80 -12.92
CA VAL A 164 -19.17 -13.17 -11.71
C VAL A 164 -18.95 -11.69 -12.03
N GLN A 165 -19.65 -10.81 -11.34
CA GLN A 165 -19.41 -9.38 -11.43
C GLN A 165 -18.18 -9.04 -10.60
N LEU A 166 -17.13 -8.58 -11.27
CA LEU A 166 -15.91 -8.14 -10.62
C LEU A 166 -16.10 -6.72 -10.05
N PRO A 167 -15.65 -6.43 -8.82
CA PRO A 167 -15.68 -5.08 -8.28
C PRO A 167 -14.83 -4.15 -9.15
N GLY A 168 -15.33 -2.92 -9.32
CA GLY A 168 -14.55 -1.84 -9.92
C GLY A 168 -13.35 -1.49 -9.04
N LEU A 169 -12.31 -0.91 -9.65
CA LEU A 169 -11.11 -0.47 -8.97
C LEU A 169 -10.80 1.01 -9.26
N VAL A 170 -10.19 1.66 -8.29
CA VAL A 170 -9.58 2.99 -8.41
C VAL A 170 -8.10 2.85 -8.13
N VAL A 171 -7.26 3.40 -9.00
CA VAL A 171 -5.80 3.42 -8.83
C VAL A 171 -5.42 4.70 -8.11
N HIS A 172 -4.76 4.59 -6.97
CA HIS A 172 -4.35 5.74 -6.15
C HIS A 172 -2.88 6.11 -6.30
N ALA A 173 -2.03 5.12 -6.58
CA ALA A 173 -0.63 5.34 -6.87
C ALA A 173 -0.09 4.18 -7.73
N GLU A 174 0.88 4.49 -8.60
CA GLU A 174 1.60 3.50 -9.41
C GLU A 174 3.09 3.84 -9.42
N PHE A 175 3.91 2.83 -9.20
CA PHE A 175 5.37 2.89 -9.20
C PHE A 175 5.87 1.94 -10.29
N PRO A 176 6.32 2.45 -11.44
CA PRO A 176 6.90 1.63 -12.50
C PRO A 176 8.06 0.75 -11.99
N ARG A 177 8.20 -0.47 -12.52
CA ARG A 177 9.22 -1.42 -12.05
C ARG A 177 10.65 -0.87 -12.21
N ASN A 178 10.91 -0.05 -13.22
CA ASN A 178 12.21 0.54 -13.48
C ASN A 178 12.64 1.57 -12.41
N ILE A 179 11.72 2.11 -11.61
CA ILE A 179 12.06 3.01 -10.50
C ILE A 179 12.20 2.27 -9.17
N ILE A 180 11.89 0.97 -9.10
CA ILE A 180 12.10 0.13 -7.93
C ILE A 180 13.54 -0.39 -7.97
N SER A 181 14.38 0.10 -7.06
CA SER A 181 15.80 -0.26 -6.98
C SER A 181 16.04 -1.53 -6.18
N ASN A 182 15.22 -1.80 -5.16
CA ASN A 182 15.34 -2.98 -4.31
C ASN A 182 14.01 -3.39 -3.68
N ILE A 183 13.88 -4.68 -3.36
CA ILE A 183 12.83 -5.21 -2.48
C ILE A 183 13.50 -6.11 -1.45
N ASP A 184 13.45 -5.72 -0.18
CA ASP A 184 14.09 -6.45 0.91
C ASP A 184 13.24 -6.46 2.18
N VAL A 185 13.85 -6.91 3.28
CA VAL A 185 13.22 -6.94 4.60
C VAL A 185 13.93 -5.95 5.51
N ALA A 186 13.15 -5.06 6.10
CA ALA A 186 13.60 -4.14 7.13
C ALA A 186 13.00 -4.53 8.49
N GLN A 187 13.77 -4.32 9.57
CA GLN A 187 13.29 -4.49 10.94
C GLN A 187 13.64 -3.24 11.74
N TYR A 188 12.62 -2.56 12.25
CA TYR A 188 12.80 -1.33 13.03
C TYR A 188 11.53 -1.06 13.86
N LYS A 189 11.59 -0.04 14.72
CA LYS A 189 10.45 0.37 15.54
C LYS A 189 9.67 1.51 14.87
N VAL A 190 8.35 1.39 14.79
CA VAL A 190 7.44 2.47 14.41
C VAL A 190 6.56 2.78 15.61
N LYS A 191 6.55 4.03 16.07
CA LYS A 191 5.79 4.47 17.26
C LYS A 191 6.05 3.55 18.48
N GLY A 192 7.32 3.21 18.70
CA GLY A 192 7.77 2.34 19.80
C GLY A 192 7.57 0.83 19.58
N GLN A 193 6.92 0.41 18.50
CA GLN A 193 6.62 -1.00 18.24
C GLN A 193 7.57 -1.59 17.20
N ALA A 194 8.30 -2.64 17.60
CA ALA A 194 9.17 -3.37 16.69
C ALA A 194 8.35 -4.11 15.64
N GLY A 195 8.69 -3.93 14.37
CA GLY A 195 8.04 -4.57 13.25
C GLY A 195 9.05 -5.12 12.25
N LYS A 196 8.60 -6.13 11.50
CA LYS A 196 9.26 -6.61 10.29
C LYS A 196 8.45 -6.11 9.10
N TYR A 197 9.13 -5.54 8.12
CA TYR A 197 8.53 -4.87 6.99
C TYR A 197 9.09 -5.44 5.69
N LEU A 198 8.24 -5.60 4.68
CA LEU A 198 8.67 -5.72 3.30
C LEU A 198 8.96 -4.31 2.79
N ARG A 199 10.21 -4.01 2.52
CA ARG A 199 10.65 -2.70 2.06
C ARG A 199 10.80 -2.69 0.56
N VAL A 200 10.14 -1.76 -0.10
CA VAL A 200 10.31 -1.46 -1.52
C VAL A 200 11.07 -0.14 -1.62
N THR A 201 12.34 -0.20 -1.99
CA THR A 201 13.20 0.98 -2.17
C THR A 201 13.13 1.46 -3.62
N LEU A 202 13.03 2.78 -3.79
CA LEU A 202 12.98 3.45 -5.08
C LEU A 202 14.36 3.98 -5.48
N ALA A 203 14.50 4.44 -6.72
CA ALA A 203 15.77 4.87 -7.31
C ALA A 203 16.43 6.05 -6.57
N ASP A 204 15.65 6.91 -5.91
CA ASP A 204 16.12 8.05 -5.11
C ASP A 204 16.42 7.69 -3.64
N GLY A 205 16.27 6.41 -3.27
CA GLY A 205 16.44 5.91 -1.91
C GLY A 205 15.24 6.11 -0.98
N SER A 206 14.14 6.69 -1.47
CA SER A 206 12.86 6.67 -0.75
C SER A 206 12.27 5.26 -0.74
N ALA A 207 11.38 4.96 0.21
CA ALA A 207 10.87 3.60 0.40
C ALA A 207 9.42 3.54 0.86
N ILE A 208 8.78 2.42 0.51
CA ILE A 208 7.47 2.00 1.01
C ILE A 208 7.67 0.71 1.78
N ASP A 209 7.34 0.73 3.08
CA ASP A 209 7.49 -0.39 3.98
C ASP A 209 6.11 -0.94 4.34
N LEU A 210 5.88 -2.22 4.03
CA LEU A 210 4.61 -2.90 4.24
C LEU A 210 4.72 -3.92 5.37
N THR A 211 3.71 -4.00 6.25
CA THR A 211 3.66 -4.97 7.34
C THR A 211 2.27 -5.58 7.50
N PHE A 212 2.20 -6.76 8.12
CA PHE A 212 0.93 -7.38 8.46
C PHE A 212 0.46 -6.94 9.85
N PRO A 213 -0.86 -6.79 10.06
CA PRO A 213 -1.39 -6.54 11.39
C PRO A 213 -1.14 -7.75 12.29
N GLY A 214 -0.73 -7.47 13.53
CA GLY A 214 -0.55 -8.46 14.59
C GLY A 214 0.90 -8.57 15.06
N ASN A 215 1.11 -8.42 16.37
CA ASN A 215 2.40 -8.68 17.01
C ASN A 215 2.65 -10.19 17.07
N GLY A 216 3.65 -10.69 16.35
CA GLY A 216 4.10 -12.08 16.52
C GLY A 216 4.86 -12.67 15.34
N SER A 217 5.45 -13.85 15.58
CA SER A 217 6.18 -14.68 14.61
C SER A 217 5.38 -14.97 13.32
N HIS A 218 4.05 -15.03 13.41
CA HIS A 218 3.16 -15.25 12.26
C HIS A 218 3.17 -14.12 11.23
N GLY A 219 3.36 -12.87 11.63
CA GLY A 219 3.50 -11.74 10.70
C GLY A 219 4.81 -11.81 9.91
N GLY A 220 5.89 -12.26 10.57
CA GLY A 220 7.21 -12.35 9.97
C GLY A 220 7.30 -13.35 8.83
N HIS A 221 6.69 -14.52 8.95
CA HIS A 221 6.65 -15.53 7.87
C HIS A 221 5.91 -15.03 6.63
N LYS A 222 4.86 -14.21 6.80
CA LYS A 222 4.13 -13.63 5.67
C LYS A 222 4.98 -12.63 4.90
N ILE A 223 5.81 -11.84 5.60
CA ILE A 223 6.78 -10.93 4.96
C ILE A 223 7.82 -11.70 4.15
N ASP A 224 8.38 -12.78 4.71
CA ASP A 224 9.33 -13.62 3.96
C ASP A 224 8.69 -14.23 2.72
N ARG A 225 7.41 -14.63 2.80
CA ARG A 225 6.65 -15.11 1.65
C ARG A 225 6.44 -14.02 0.60
N LEU A 226 6.06 -12.79 0.99
CA LEU A 226 5.95 -11.68 0.04
C LEU A 226 7.30 -11.38 -0.64
N LEU A 227 8.40 -11.45 0.11
CA LEU A 227 9.75 -11.29 -0.45
C LEU A 227 10.04 -12.37 -1.49
N ALA A 228 9.81 -13.65 -1.17
CA ALA A 228 10.01 -14.75 -2.11
C ALA A 228 9.20 -14.56 -3.41
N MET A 229 7.91 -14.22 -3.27
CA MET A 229 7.02 -13.96 -4.40
C MET A 229 7.47 -12.77 -5.26
N SER A 230 8.12 -11.76 -4.66
CA SER A 230 8.68 -10.59 -5.38
C SER A 230 9.75 -10.98 -6.41
N PHE A 231 10.38 -12.15 -6.22
CA PHE A 231 11.39 -12.73 -7.10
C PHE A 231 10.89 -13.98 -7.84
N GLY A 232 9.57 -14.23 -7.84
CA GLY A 232 8.96 -15.38 -8.53
C GLY A 232 9.26 -16.73 -7.87
N ARG A 233 9.57 -16.75 -6.56
CA ARG A 233 9.80 -17.97 -5.77
C ARG A 233 8.56 -18.22 -4.90
N GLU A 234 8.04 -19.44 -4.91
CA GLU A 234 6.88 -19.87 -4.12
C GLU A 234 7.25 -21.00 -3.15
#